data_AF-A0A2G6JAK3-F1
#
_entry.id   AF-A0A2G6JAK3-F1
#
_cell.length_a   1.000
_cell.length_b   1.000
_cell.length_c   1.000
_cell.angle_alpha   90.00
_cell.angle_beta   90.00
_cell.angle_gamma   90.00
#
_symmetry.space_group_name_H-M   'P 1'
#
loop_
_entity.id
_entity.type
_entity.pdbx_description
1 polymer ?
#
loop_
_entity_poly.entity_id
_entity_poly.type
_entity_poly.pdbx_seq_one_letter_code
_entity_poly.pdbx_strand_id
1 'polypeptide(L)' 'MTRESMEFDVVIVGAGPAGLSAACRLMQQANEAEQELTVCVVEKGSEVGAHILSGAV' A
#
# COMPACT_ATOMS: atom_id res chain seq x y z
N MET A 1 11.53 -20.15 -16.45
CA MET A 1 11.50 -18.69 -16.33
C MET A 1 11.58 -18.36 -14.85
N THR A 2 12.64 -17.69 -14.41
CA THR A 2 12.83 -17.30 -13.00
C THR A 2 12.07 -16.00 -12.75
N ARG A 3 11.29 -15.91 -11.66
CA ARG A 3 10.61 -14.68 -11.26
C ARG A 3 11.49 -13.94 -10.25
N GLU A 4 11.54 -12.62 -10.34
CA GLU A 4 12.14 -11.78 -9.30
C GLU A 4 11.22 -11.74 -8.06
N SER A 5 11.82 -11.60 -6.89
CA SER A 5 11.11 -11.58 -5.60
C SER A 5 11.74 -10.59 -4.65
N MET A 6 10.91 -9.96 -3.81
CA MET A 6 11.30 -9.05 -2.73
C MET A 6 10.48 -9.40 -1.49
N GLU A 7 11.04 -9.24 -0.30
CA GLU A 7 10.36 -9.51 0.98
C GLU A 7 9.82 -8.21 1.59
N PHE A 8 8.61 -8.29 2.15
CA PHE A 8 7.93 -7.22 2.89
C PHE A 8 7.08 -7.86 3.99
N ASP A 9 6.88 -7.16 5.11
CA ASP A 9 6.01 -7.63 6.19
C ASP A 9 4.53 -7.62 5.76
N VAL A 10 4.15 -6.60 4.98
CA VAL A 10 2.80 -6.45 4.44
C VAL A 10 2.85 -6.03 2.97
N VAL A 11 2.09 -6.73 2.13
CA VAL A 11 1.84 -6.36 0.74
C VAL A 11 0.37 -6.03 0.56
N ILE A 12 0.08 -4.82 0.07
CA ILE A 12 -1.27 -4.34 -0.25
C ILE A 12 -1.39 -4.21 -1.76
N VAL A 13 -2.42 -4.84 -2.33
CA VAL A 13 -2.70 -4.80 -3.77
C VAL A 13 -3.82 -3.80 -4.04
N GLY A 14 -3.49 -2.71 -4.73
CA GLY A 14 -4.36 -1.60 -5.08
C GLY A 14 -4.12 -0.37 -4.21
N ALA A 15 -3.78 0.77 -4.84
CA ALA A 15 -3.59 2.06 -4.17
C ALA A 15 -4.86 2.94 -4.22
N GLY A 16 -6.02 2.32 -3.99
CA GLY A 16 -7.29 3.04 -3.77
C GLY A 16 -7.43 3.53 -2.31
N PRO A 17 -8.56 4.19 -1.96
CA PRO A 17 -8.78 4.72 -0.61
C PRO A 17 -8.61 3.67 0.50
N ALA A 18 -9.13 2.45 0.29
CA ALA A 18 -9.01 1.37 1.28
C ALA A 18 -7.55 0.91 1.46
N GLY A 19 -6.82 0.68 0.37
CA GLY A 19 -5.44 0.21 0.41
C GLY A 19 -4.50 1.24 1.04
N LEU A 20 -4.64 2.51 0.64
CA LEU A 20 -3.87 3.60 1.22
C LEU A 20 -4.22 3.86 2.69
N SER A 21 -5.51 3.77 3.07
CA SER A 21 -5.91 3.91 4.48
C SER A 21 -5.33 2.80 5.35
N ALA A 22 -5.31 1.56 4.86
CA ALA A 22 -4.68 0.44 5.55
C ALA A 22 -3.17 0.65 5.70
N ALA A 23 -2.47 1.01 4.61
CA ALA A 23 -1.04 1.30 4.64
C ALA A 23 -0.71 2.42 5.63
N CYS A 24 -1.43 3.55 5.56
CA CYS A 24 -1.25 4.67 6.47
C CYS A 24 -1.47 4.25 7.93
N ARG A 25 -2.55 3.50 8.23
CA ARG A 25 -2.82 3.13 9.62
C ARG A 25 -1.81 2.13 10.17
N LEU A 26 -1.35 1.18 9.36
CA LEU A 26 -0.30 0.23 9.75
C LEU A 26 1.00 0.96 10.09
N MET A 27 1.44 1.87 9.23
CA MET A 27 2.66 2.65 9.50
C MET A 27 2.52 3.54 10.73
N GLN A 28 1.35 4.16 10.94
CA GLN A 28 1.08 4.93 12.17
C GLN A 28 1.19 4.06 13.43
N GLN A 29 0.57 2.87 13.42
CA GLN A 29 0.62 1.94 14.56
C GLN A 29 2.05 1.42 14.82
N ALA A 30 2.80 1.12 13.76
CA ALA A 30 4.19 0.70 13.86
C ALA A 30 5.05 1.81 14.49
N ASN A 31 4.87 3.06 14.05
CA ASN A 31 5.55 4.21 14.64
C ASN A 31 5.17 4.44 16.11
N GLU A 32 3.88 4.34 16.46
CA GLU A 32 3.39 4.45 17.85
C GLU A 32 3.99 3.36 18.75
N ALA A 33 4.26 2.17 18.21
CA ALA A 33 4.84 1.03 18.91
C ALA A 33 6.38 0.97 18.85
N GLU A 34 7.03 1.95 18.22
CA GLU A 34 8.48 1.96 17.95
C GLU A 34 8.97 0.68 17.26
N GLN A 35 8.14 0.11 16.38
CA GLN A 35 8.41 -1.12 15.66
C GLN A 35 8.72 -0.82 14.19
N GLU A 36 9.76 -1.45 13.66
CA GLU A 36 10.03 -1.41 12.22
C GLU A 36 9.00 -2.27 11.47
N LEU A 37 8.38 -1.71 10.43
CA LEU A 37 7.40 -2.38 9.59
C LEU A 37 7.60 -1.96 8.13
N THR A 38 7.76 -2.93 7.23
CA THR A 38 7.89 -2.71 5.79
C THR A 38 6.57 -3.00 5.09
N VAL A 39 6.00 -1.96 4.45
CA VAL A 39 4.71 -2.06 3.73
C VAL A 39 4.92 -1.74 2.26
N CYS A 40 4.59 -2.68 1.38
CA CYS A 40 4.56 -2.45 -0.07
C CYS A 40 3.12 -2.25 -0.54
N VAL A 41 2.85 -1.16 -1.25
CA VAL A 41 1.58 -0.95 -1.95
C VAL A 41 1.84 -1.03 -3.44
N VAL A 42 1.18 -1.96 -4.13
CA VAL A 42 1.28 -2.10 -5.59
C VAL A 42 0.01 -1.59 -6.26
N GLU A 43 0.15 -0.82 -7.33
CA GLU A 43 -0.96 -0.27 -8.11
C GLU A 43 -0.73 -0.56 -9.59
N LYS A 44 -1.82 -0.83 -10.32
CA LYS A 44 -1.80 -1.04 -11.77
C LYS A 44 -1.52 0.25 -12.54
N GLY A 45 -1.97 1.38 -12.01
CA GLY A 45 -1.77 2.73 -12.56
C GLY A 45 -0.30 3.06 -12.75
N SER A 46 0.01 3.86 -13.77
CA SER A 46 1.32 4.49 -13.93
C SER A 46 1.68 5.41 -12.76
N GLU A 47 0.66 5.85 -12.02
CA GLU A 47 0.72 6.64 -10.81
C GLU A 47 -0.46 6.29 -9.91
N VAL A 48 -0.33 6.59 -8.61
CA VAL A 48 -1.43 6.45 -7.65
C VAL A 48 -2.57 7.36 -8.09
N GLY A 49 -3.78 6.81 -8.18
CA GLY A 49 -4.95 7.57 -8.60
C GLY A 49 -5.31 7.48 -10.08
N ALA A 50 -4.41 7.02 -10.96
CA ALA A 50 -4.67 6.94 -12.41
C ALA A 50 -5.90 6.10 -12.81
N HIS A 51 -6.31 5.16 -11.95
CA HIS A 51 -7.50 4.32 -12.13
C HIS A 51 -8.60 4.58 -11.11
N ILE A 52 -8.47 5.60 -10.26
CA ILE A 52 -9.54 5.98 -9.35
C ILE A 52 -10.58 6.75 -10.17
N LEU A 53 -11.74 6.14 -10.38
CA LEU A 53 -12.94 6.82 -10.83
C LEU A 53 -13.86 7.02 -9.64
N SER A 54 -14.25 8.26 -9.38
CA SER A 54 -15.09 8.60 -8.24
C SER A 54 -16.10 9.65 -8.63
N GLY A 55 -17.34 9.48 -8.16
CA GLY A 55 -18.33 10.55 -8.12
C GLY A 55 -18.32 11.30 -6.78
N ALA A 56 -17.35 11.01 -5.91
CA ALA A 56 -17.37 11.41 -4.51
C ALA A 56 -17.43 12.92 -4.30
N VAL A 57 -18.41 13.27 -3.46
CA VAL A 57 -18.52 14.43 -2.57
C VAL A 57 -18.33 13.90 -1.15
#